data_AF-A0A2D6W2S4-F1
#
_entry.id   AF-A0A2D6W2S4-F1
#
_cell.length_a   1.000
_cell.length_b   1.000
_cell.length_c   1.000
_cell.angle_alpha   90.00
_cell.angle_beta   90.00
_cell.angle_gamma   90.00
#
_symmetry.space_group_name_H-M   'P 1'
#
loop_
_entity.id
_entity.type
_entity.pdbx_description
1 polymer ?
#
loop_
_entity_poly.entity_id
_entity_poly.type
_entity_poly.pdbx_seq_one_letter_code
_entity_poly.pdbx_strand_id
1 'polypeptide(L)'
;MFNKKGNYYGMLLSVLLVVTLLGLFTSEPETTGFVVLENEQVADSFDLSQMGQGSCADGSLYQECSTIIKSKYCDNGKLVDYCELCGCREGTCFDGKCVK
;
A
#
# COMPACT_ATOMS: atom_id res chain seq x y z
N MET A 1 44.14 40.59 9.34
CA MET A 1 45.27 39.84 9.95
C MET A 1 44.76 38.49 10.44
N PHE A 2 44.92 37.42 9.67
CA PHE A 2 44.65 36.05 10.16
C PHE A 2 45.89 35.57 10.93
N ASN A 3 45.71 35.30 12.22
CA ASN A 3 46.78 34.93 13.13
C ASN A 3 47.27 33.50 12.79
N LYS A 4 48.51 33.37 12.31
CA LYS A 4 49.13 32.13 11.80
C LYS A 4 49.59 31.17 12.93
N LYS A 5 48.69 30.82 13.85
CA LYS A 5 48.76 29.61 14.67
C LYS A 5 47.38 28.96 14.60
N GLY A 6 47.13 28.33 13.46
CA GLY A 6 45.80 27.85 13.08
C GLY A 6 45.36 26.71 13.99
N ASN A 7 44.40 26.99 14.86
CA ASN A 7 43.61 25.96 15.53
C ASN A 7 42.83 25.22 14.45
N TYR A 8 43.41 24.14 13.92
CA TYR A 8 42.84 23.31 12.86
C TYR A 8 41.40 22.92 13.17
N TYR A 9 41.13 22.57 14.43
CA TYR A 9 39.79 22.28 14.94
C TYR A 9 38.82 23.47 14.84
N GLY A 10 39.29 24.70 15.07
CA GLY A 10 38.47 25.91 14.93
C GLY A 10 38.11 26.19 13.47
N MET A 11 39.06 26.00 12.55
CA MET A 11 38.79 26.11 11.12
C MET A 11 37.83 25.00 10.66
N LEU A 12 38.05 23.76 11.06
CA LEU A 12 37.17 22.62 10.75
C LEU A 12 35.73 22.84 11.27
N LEU A 13 35.59 23.30 12.52
CA LEU A 13 34.29 23.58 13.13
C LEU A 13 33.56 24.72 12.41
N SER A 14 34.29 25.76 12.00
CA SER A 14 33.71 26.85 11.20
C SER A 14 33.20 26.37 9.84
N VAL A 15 33.93 25.48 9.17
CA VAL A 15 33.51 24.91 7.89
C VAL A 15 32.27 24.03 8.05
N LEU A 16 32.25 23.15 9.06
CA LEU A 16 31.08 22.31 9.35
C LEU A 16 29.83 23.15 9.63
N LEU A 17 29.97 24.18 10.47
CA LEU A 17 28.87 25.08 10.82
C LEU A 17 28.32 25.81 9.58
N VAL A 18 29.21 26.30 8.71
CA VAL A 18 28.81 26.95 7.45
C VAL A 18 28.07 25.96 6.53
N VAL A 19 28.56 24.73 6.36
CA VAL A 19 27.90 23.72 5.52
C VAL A 19 26.53 23.35 6.08
N THR A 20 26.39 23.19 7.40
CA THR A 20 25.07 22.89 8.01
C THR A 20 24.07 24.03 7.85
N LEU A 21 24.52 25.29 7.96
CA LEU A 21 23.65 26.44 7.73
C LEU A 21 23.21 26.52 6.27
N LEU A 22 24.14 26.33 5.33
CA LEU A 22 23.80 26.30 3.90
C LEU A 22 22.81 25.18 3.58
N GLY A 23 22.99 23.98 4.14
CA GLY A 23 22.08 22.85 3.96
C GLY A 23 20.64 23.13 4.41
N LEU A 24 20.49 23.82 5.55
CA LEU A 24 19.18 24.23 6.09
C LEU A 24 18.46 25.27 5.23
N PHE A 25 19.19 26.18 4.59
CA PHE A 25 18.60 27.16 3.66
C PHE A 25 18.27 26.54 2.29
N THR A 26 18.96 25.46 1.89
CA THR A 26 18.69 24.78 0.61
C THR A 26 17.64 23.69 0.70
N SER A 27 17.22 23.29 1.91
CA SER A 27 16.14 22.32 2.11
C SER A 27 14.78 23.00 2.11
N GLU A 28 14.47 23.76 1.07
CA GLU A 28 13.08 24.00 0.70
C GLU A 28 12.70 22.79 -0.15
N PRO A 29 11.90 21.82 0.36
CA PRO A 29 11.33 20.84 -0.55
C PRO A 29 10.48 21.64 -1.54
N GLU A 30 10.74 21.47 -2.84
CA GLU A 30 9.73 21.81 -3.82
C GLU A 30 8.51 20.95 -3.46
N THR A 31 7.54 21.53 -2.77
CA THR A 31 6.20 20.97 -2.71
C THR A 31 5.76 20.95 -4.16
N THR A 32 5.97 19.81 -4.82
CA THR A 32 5.33 19.49 -6.08
C THR A 32 3.86 19.40 -5.74
N GLY A 33 3.21 20.56 -5.69
CA GLY A 33 1.77 20.67 -5.59
C GLY A 33 1.23 20.00 -6.83
N PHE A 34 0.63 18.84 -6.64
CA PHE A 34 -0.15 18.22 -7.69
C PHE A 34 -1.39 19.10 -7.88
N VAL A 35 -1.32 20.03 -8.83
CA VAL A 35 -2.50 20.75 -9.30
C VAL A 35 -3.33 19.75 -10.08
N VAL A 36 -4.34 19.19 -9.43
CA VAL A 36 -5.46 18.55 -10.11
C VAL A 36 -6.15 19.65 -10.89
N LEU A 37 -5.99 19.66 -12.22
CA LEU A 37 -6.91 20.39 -13.07
C LEU A 37 -8.28 19.74 -12.87
N GLU A 38 -9.12 20.41 -12.10
CA GLU A 38 -10.51 20.01 -11.87
C GLU A 38 -11.22 20.09 -13.22
N ASN A 39 -11.18 18.99 -13.97
CA ASN A 39 -12.13 18.78 -15.04
C ASN A 39 -13.47 18.59 -14.33
N GLU A 40 -14.39 19.52 -14.56
CA GLU A 40 -15.66 19.75 -13.85
C GLU A 40 -16.70 18.62 -14.02
N GLN A 41 -16.27 17.36 -14.05
CA GLN A 41 -17.09 16.16 -14.25
C GLN A 41 -16.71 14.99 -13.35
N VAL A 42 -15.78 15.14 -12.40
CA VAL A 42 -15.54 14.10 -11.39
C VAL A 42 -15.75 14.70 -10.00
N ALA A 43 -17.02 14.98 -9.72
CA ALA A 43 -17.49 15.05 -8.36
C ALA A 43 -17.04 13.79 -7.61
N ASP A 44 -16.45 14.04 -6.46
CA ASP A 44 -16.23 13.12 -5.35
C ASP A 44 -17.28 11.99 -5.29
N SER A 45 -16.91 10.86 -5.88
CA SER A 45 -17.28 9.54 -5.40
C SER A 45 -16.10 8.64 -5.78
N PHE A 46 -15.05 8.65 -4.96
CA PHE A 46 -14.22 7.46 -4.88
C PHE A 46 -15.07 6.38 -4.21
N ASP A 47 -15.96 5.81 -5.01
CA ASP A 47 -16.73 4.65 -4.66
C ASP A 47 -15.71 3.54 -4.42
N LEU A 48 -15.60 3.06 -3.18
CA LEU A 48 -14.83 1.86 -2.84
C LEU A 48 -15.28 0.63 -3.66
N SER A 49 -16.35 0.78 -4.46
CA SER A 49 -16.78 -0.15 -5.50
C SER A 49 -15.92 -0.15 -6.77
N GLN A 50 -15.10 0.87 -7.03
CA GLN A 50 -14.24 0.97 -8.24
C GLN A 50 -12.75 0.71 -7.96
N MET A 51 -12.31 0.75 -6.71
CA MET A 51 -11.17 -0.07 -6.27
C MET A 51 -11.78 -1.36 -5.77
N GLY A 52 -12.02 -2.32 -6.64
CA GLY A 52 -12.36 -3.67 -6.22
C GLY A 52 -11.29 -4.19 -5.25
N GLN A 53 -11.46 -3.92 -3.95
CA GLN A 53 -10.98 -4.79 -2.91
C GLN A 53 -11.69 -6.07 -3.19
N GLY A 54 -10.96 -6.91 -3.90
CA GLY A 54 -11.51 -7.99 -4.61
C GLY A 54 -12.33 -8.87 -3.69
N SER A 55 -13.64 -8.77 -3.81
CA SER A 55 -14.54 -9.56 -3.00
C SER A 55 -15.45 -10.34 -3.91
N CYS A 56 -15.75 -11.54 -3.48
CA CYS A 56 -16.69 -12.43 -4.13
C CYS A 56 -18.13 -12.07 -3.73
N ALA A 57 -19.13 -12.65 -4.41
CA ALA A 57 -20.54 -12.37 -4.16
C ALA A 57 -21.00 -12.63 -2.72
N ASP A 58 -20.22 -13.40 -1.95
CA ASP A 58 -20.43 -13.72 -0.54
C ASP A 58 -19.70 -12.75 0.41
N GLY A 59 -18.95 -11.78 -0.11
CA GLY A 59 -18.16 -10.83 0.66
C GLY A 59 -16.76 -11.32 1.07
N SER A 60 -16.36 -12.53 0.67
CA SER A 60 -15.02 -13.05 0.96
C SER A 60 -13.98 -12.40 0.04
N LEU A 61 -12.77 -12.16 0.56
CA LEU A 61 -11.71 -11.50 -0.21
C LEU A 61 -11.11 -12.43 -1.26
N TYR A 62 -10.46 -11.85 -2.27
CA TYR A 62 -9.73 -12.60 -3.29
C TYR A 62 -8.72 -13.50 -2.62
N GLN A 63 -8.63 -14.71 -3.18
CA GLN A 63 -7.79 -15.78 -2.70
C GLN A 63 -8.12 -16.28 -1.30
N GLU A 64 -9.31 -15.99 -0.78
CA GLU A 64 -9.82 -16.51 0.47
C GLU A 64 -10.96 -17.51 0.28
N CYS A 65 -11.10 -18.39 1.27
CA CYS A 65 -12.23 -19.29 1.35
C CYS A 65 -13.49 -18.55 1.75
N SER A 66 -14.60 -18.96 1.16
CA SER A 66 -15.90 -18.40 1.48
C SER A 66 -16.23 -18.63 2.96
N THR A 67 -16.50 -17.55 3.69
CA THR A 67 -16.93 -17.62 5.09
C THR A 67 -18.36 -18.14 5.22
N ILE A 68 -19.18 -17.92 4.19
CA ILE A 68 -20.59 -18.31 4.14
C ILE A 68 -20.74 -19.74 3.60
N ILE A 69 -20.07 -20.05 2.49
CA ILE A 69 -20.21 -21.30 1.74
C ILE A 69 -18.91 -22.11 1.86
N LYS A 70 -18.82 -22.91 2.92
CA LYS A 70 -17.76 -23.94 3.08
C LYS A 70 -17.70 -24.79 1.81
N SER A 71 -16.52 -24.87 1.19
CA SER A 71 -16.15 -25.48 -0.10
C SER A 71 -15.90 -24.52 -1.25
N LYS A 72 -16.35 -23.27 -1.15
CA LYS A 72 -16.09 -22.25 -2.16
C LYS A 72 -14.83 -21.46 -1.86
N TYR A 73 -14.10 -21.14 -2.91
CA TYR A 73 -12.91 -20.30 -2.88
C TYR A 73 -13.12 -19.10 -3.80
N CYS A 74 -12.72 -17.93 -3.35
CA CYS A 74 -12.81 -16.71 -4.14
C CYS A 74 -11.61 -16.57 -5.07
N ASP A 75 -11.75 -16.98 -6.32
CA ASP A 75 -10.72 -16.81 -7.34
C ASP A 75 -11.05 -15.60 -8.23
N ASN A 76 -10.29 -14.51 -8.07
CA ASN A 76 -10.42 -13.28 -8.87
C ASN A 76 -11.87 -12.76 -9.01
N GLY A 77 -12.64 -12.84 -7.92
CA GLY A 77 -14.03 -12.37 -7.84
C GLY A 77 -15.08 -13.38 -8.25
N LYS A 78 -14.69 -14.62 -8.54
CA LYS A 78 -15.60 -15.75 -8.78
C LYS A 78 -15.47 -16.78 -7.67
N LEU A 79 -16.61 -17.22 -7.13
CA LEU A 79 -16.63 -18.37 -6.24
C LEU A 79 -16.52 -19.66 -7.06
N VAL A 80 -15.37 -20.32 -6.94
CA VAL A 80 -15.12 -21.65 -7.52
C VAL A 80 -15.23 -22.72 -6.45
N ASP A 81 -15.62 -23.94 -6.82
CA ASP A 81 -15.58 -25.08 -5.89
C ASP A 81 -14.13 -25.51 -5.70
N TYR A 82 -13.65 -25.40 -4.47
CA TYR A 82 -12.30 -25.76 -4.10
C TYR A 82 -12.26 -26.32 -2.67
N CYS A 83 -12.93 -27.46 -2.50
CA CYS A 83 -13.04 -28.12 -1.21
C CYS A 83 -11.71 -28.67 -0.66
N GLU A 84 -10.71 -28.89 -1.52
CA GLU A 84 -9.38 -29.35 -1.09
C GLU A 84 -8.69 -28.31 -0.20
N LEU A 85 -8.94 -27.03 -0.48
CA LEU A 85 -8.41 -25.90 0.29
C LEU A 85 -9.37 -25.47 1.40
N CYS A 86 -10.66 -25.31 1.06
CA CYS A 86 -11.65 -24.68 1.95
C CYS A 86 -12.45 -25.64 2.82
N GLY A 87 -12.34 -26.94 2.55
CA GLY A 87 -13.06 -28.00 3.24
C GLY A 87 -14.57 -28.03 2.95
N CYS A 88 -15.22 -29.10 3.37
CA CYS A 88 -16.66 -29.29 3.25
C CYS A 88 -17.36 -29.01 4.59
N ARG A 89 -18.58 -28.46 4.55
CA ARG A 89 -19.41 -28.32 5.77
C ARG A 89 -19.85 -29.69 6.30
N GLU A 90 -20.23 -30.57 5.38
CA GLU A 90 -20.62 -31.94 5.64
C GLU A 90 -20.04 -32.81 4.52
N GLY A 91 -19.62 -34.03 4.87
CA GLY A 91 -19.05 -34.97 3.92
C GLY A 91 -17.56 -34.80 3.68
N THR A 92 -17.07 -35.43 2.61
CA THR A 92 -15.65 -35.46 2.22
C THR A 92 -15.47 -34.77 0.87
N CYS A 93 -14.31 -34.15 0.66
CA CYS A 93 -13.96 -33.58 -0.64
C CYS A 93 -13.53 -34.72 -1.59
N PHE A 94 -14.21 -34.83 -2.73
CA PHE A 94 -13.89 -35.76 -3.80
C PHE A 94 -14.00 -35.03 -5.14
N ASP A 95 -12.91 -35.00 -5.91
CA ASP A 95 -12.85 -34.35 -7.22
C ASP A 95 -13.33 -32.88 -7.22
N GLY A 96 -12.83 -32.10 -6.25
CA GLY A 96 -13.20 -30.69 -6.07
C GLY A 96 -14.62 -30.43 -5.61
N LYS A 97 -15.42 -31.47 -5.31
CA LYS A 97 -16.80 -31.36 -4.81
C LYS A 97 -16.98 -32.01 -3.44
N CYS A 98 -17.93 -31.51 -2.67
CA CYS A 98 -18.32 -32.13 -1.41
C CYS A 98 -19.34 -33.25 -1.65
N VAL A 99 -18.97 -34.47 -1.27
CA VAL A 99 -19.84 -35.66 -1.31
C VAL A 99 -20.16 -36.11 0.12
N LYS A 100 -21.43 -36.47 0.37
CA LYS A 100 -21.93 -36.84 1.70
C LYS A 100 -21.81 -38.34 1.98
#